data_AF-A0A554VAA7-F1
#
_entry.id   AF-A0A554VAA7-F1
#
_cell.length_a   1.000
_cell.length_b   1.000
_cell.length_c   1.000
_cell.angle_alpha   90.00
_cell.angle_beta   90.00
_cell.angle_gamma   90.00
#
_symmetry.space_group_name_H-M   'P 1'
#
loop_
_entity.id
_entity.type
_entity.pdbx_description
1 polymer ?
#
loop_
_entity_poly.entity_id
_entity_poly.type
_entity_poly.pdbx_seq_one_letter_code
_entity_poly.pdbx_strand_id
1 'polypeptide(L)' 'MMEMRFWSKAELAIRFGISRETLRLRLKEIEGLDTGRRQLLYPYEVRIVFKAFGVEEYD' A
#
# COMPACT_ATOMS: atom_id res chain seq x y z
N MET A 1 -9.53 9.55 11.33
CA MET A 1 -8.22 9.60 12.03
C MET A 1 -7.44 8.40 11.53
N MET A 2 -6.32 8.59 10.85
CA MET A 2 -5.60 7.46 10.26
C MET A 2 -5.00 6.62 11.38
N GLU A 3 -5.53 5.41 11.59
CA GLU A 3 -4.90 4.44 12.49
C GLU A 3 -3.45 4.26 12.03
N MET A 4 -2.50 4.43 12.95
CA MET A 4 -1.07 4.17 12.71
C MET A 4 -0.82 2.67 12.61
N ARG A 5 -1.52 2.00 11.70
CA ARG A 5 -1.50 0.57 11.52
C ARG A 5 -0.57 0.20 10.37
N PHE A 6 0.22 -0.84 10.61
CA PHE A 6 0.99 -1.51 9.57
C PHE A 6 0.06 -2.33 8.70
N TRP A 7 0.28 -2.31 7.39
CA TRP A 7 -0.48 -3.14 6.45
C TRP A 7 0.46 -4.10 5.73
N SER A 8 0.04 -5.36 5.63
CA SER A 8 0.71 -6.32 4.77
C SER A 8 0.37 -6.08 3.30
N LYS A 9 1.29 -6.46 2.42
CA LYS A 9 1.02 -6.50 0.97
C LYS A 9 -0.18 -7.40 0.62
N ALA A 10 -0.46 -8.42 1.43
CA ALA A 10 -1.63 -9.28 1.22
C ALA A 10 -2.94 -8.53 1.54
N GLU A 11 -3.02 -7.84 2.67
CA GLU A 11 -4.18 -7.02 3.04
C GLU A 11 -4.42 -5.91 2.02
N LEU A 12 -3.36 -5.25 1.55
CA LEU A 12 -3.46 -4.22 0.50
C LEU A 12 -3.99 -4.80 -0.82
N ALA A 13 -3.51 -5.97 -1.23
CA ALA A 13 -3.98 -6.62 -2.47
C ALA A 13 -5.48 -6.94 -2.39
N ILE A 14 -5.93 -7.46 -1.25
CA ILE A 14 -7.36 -7.73 -0.98
C ILE A 14 -8.15 -6.41 -1.01
N ARG A 15 -7.66 -5.38 -0.31
CA ARG A 15 -8.33 -4.08 -0.19
C ARG A 15 -8.51 -3.36 -1.52
N PHE A 16 -7.56 -3.50 -2.44
CA PHE A 16 -7.64 -2.91 -3.78
C PHE A 16 -8.28 -3.84 -4.81
N GLY A 17 -8.64 -5.07 -4.44
CA GLY A 17 -9.26 -6.04 -5.34
C GLY A 17 -8.33 -6.49 -6.49
N ILE A 18 -7.02 -6.55 -6.24
CA ILE A 18 -6.02 -6.91 -7.26
C ILE A 18 -5.15 -8.09 -6.80
N SER A 19 -4.47 -8.72 -7.76
CA SER A 19 -3.48 -9.77 -7.44
C SER A 19 -2.26 -9.18 -6.71
N ARG A 20 -1.57 -10.02 -5.92
CA ARG A 20 -0.30 -9.63 -5.27
C ARG A 20 0.80 -9.26 -6.26
N GLU A 21 0.79 -9.84 -7.45
CA GLU A 21 1.74 -9.51 -8.51
C GLU A 21 1.46 -8.12 -9.08
N THR A 22 0.20 -7.83 -9.39
CA THR A 22 -0.24 -6.50 -9.85
C THR A 22 0.09 -5.44 -8.80
N LEU A 23 -0.19 -5.72 -7.52
CA LEU A 23 0.21 -4.82 -6.44
C LEU A 23 1.71 -4.58 -6.45
N ARG A 24 2.55 -5.63 -6.52
CA ARG A 24 4.00 -5.49 -6.54
C ARG A 24 4.51 -4.61 -7.69
N LEU A 25 3.93 -4.75 -8.88
CA LEU A 25 4.29 -3.91 -10.03
C LEU A 25 3.93 -2.45 -9.78
N ARG A 26 2.69 -2.20 -9.34
CA ARG A 26 2.22 -0.84 -9.00
C ARG A 26 3.05 -0.19 -7.91
N LEU A 27 3.41 -0.91 -6.85
CA LEU A 27 4.22 -0.37 -5.76
C LEU A 27 5.61 0.11 -6.23
N LYS A 28 6.17 -0.48 -7.30
CA LYS A 28 7.46 -0.04 -7.87
C LYS A 28 7.36 1.25 -8.68
N GLU A 29 6.17 1.59 -9.15
CA GLU A 29 5.89 2.79 -9.93
C GLU A 29 5.65 4.01 -9.04
N ILE A 30 5.48 3.80 -7.72
CA ILE A 30 5.25 4.86 -6.75
C ILE A 30 6.58 5.51 -6.37
N GLU A 31 6.75 6.77 -6.79
CA GLU A 31 7.91 7.57 -6.42
C GLU A 31 8.00 7.76 -4.89
N GLY A 32 9.21 7.59 -4.33
CA GLY A 32 9.46 7.72 -2.89
C GLY A 32 9.02 6.52 -2.04
N LEU A 33 8.57 5.42 -2.64
CA LEU A 33 8.20 4.20 -1.93
C LEU A 33 9.21 3.06 -2.16
N ASP A 34 10.08 2.80 -1.18
CA ASP A 34 10.98 1.64 -1.21
C ASP A 34 10.56 0.58 -0.19
N THR A 35 9.69 -0.35 -0.59
CA THR A 35 9.27 -1.46 0.29
C THR A 35 10.22 -2.66 0.30
N GLY A 36 11.25 -2.68 -0.57
CA GLY A 36 12.12 -3.84 -0.78
C GLY A 36 11.39 -5.21 -0.76
N ARG A 37 11.94 -6.15 0.00
CA ARG A 37 11.33 -7.48 0.26
C ARG A 37 10.39 -7.52 1.47
N ARG A 38 10.11 -6.36 2.11
CA ARG A 38 9.29 -6.31 3.32
C ARG A 38 7.86 -6.76 3.03
N GLN A 39 7.30 -7.54 3.95
CA GLN A 39 5.91 -8.00 3.87
C GLN A 39 4.94 -6.94 4.40
N LEU A 40 5.35 -6.20 5.43
CA LEU A 40 4.61 -5.12 6.07
C LEU A 40 5.10 -3.76 5.58
N LEU A 41 4.17 -2.83 5.40
CA LEU A 41 4.41 -1.43 5.11
C LEU A 41 4.16 -0.62 6.39
N TYR A 42 5.02 0.37 6.61
CA TYR A 42 4.85 1.36 7.68
C TYR A 42 3.60 2.20 7.41
N PRO A 43 2.95 2.76 8.46
CA PRO A 43 1.77 3.59 8.28
C PRO A 43 1.93 4.71 7.26
N TYR A 44 3.09 5.40 7.24
CA TYR A 44 3.36 6.47 6.27
C TYR A 44 3.44 5.95 4.82
N GLU A 45 4.05 4.78 4.59
CA GLU A 45 4.13 4.12 3.29
C GLU A 45 2.74 3.73 2.80
N VAL A 46 1.90 3.23 3.72
CA VAL A 46 0.49 2.91 3.42
C VAL A 46 -0.23 4.15 2.91
N ARG A 47 -0.05 5.34 3.52
CA ARG A 47 -0.69 6.57 3.01
C ARG A 47 -0.30 6.88 1.57
N ILE A 48 0.98 6.74 1.25
CA ILE A 48 1.49 6.98 -0.11
C ILE A 48 0.84 6.00 -1.07
N VAL A 49 0.73 4.72 -0.69
CA VAL A 49 0.03 3.70 -1.49
C VAL A 49 -1.43 4.07 -1.70
N PHE A 50 -2.19 4.40 -0.66
CA PHE A 50 -3.60 4.76 -0.79
C PHE A 50 -3.80 5.97 -1.72
N LYS A 51 -2.97 7.01 -1.55
CA LYS A 51 -2.95 8.18 -2.43
C LYS A 51 -2.65 7.81 -3.88
N ALA A 52 -1.64 6.97 -4.11
CA ALA A 52 -1.28 6.53 -5.46
C ALA A 52 -2.37 5.68 -6.14
N PHE A 53 -3.17 4.97 -5.35
CA PHE A 53 -4.33 4.21 -5.82
C PHE A 53 -5.62 5.05 -5.89
N GLY A 54 -5.56 6.36 -5.64
CA GLY A 54 -6.71 7.27 -5.73
C GLY A 54 -7.76 7.07 -4.63
N VAL A 55 -7.38 6.47 -3.51
CA VAL A 55 -8.26 6.24 -2.35
C VAL A 55 -7.93 7.31 -1.31
N GLU A 56 -8.79 8.32 -1.15
CA GLU A 56 -8.44 9.53 -0.39
C GLU A 56 -8.32 9.32 1.12
N GLU A 57 -9.12 8.47 1.76
CA GLU A 57 -8.86 7.95 3.13
C GLU A 57 -9.99 6.98 3.50
N TYR A 58 -9.73 6.13 4.49
CA TYR A 58 -10.73 5.28 5.14
C TYR A 58 -11.78 6.16 5.85
N ASP A 59 -13.06 5.98 5.52
CA ASP A 59 -14.13 6.13 6.52
C ASP A 59 -14.12 4.91 7.47
#